data_AF-A0A6I6F9P9-F1
#
_entry.id   AF-A0A6I6F9P9-F1
#
_cell.length_a   1.000
_cell.length_b   1.000
_cell.length_c   1.000
_cell.angle_alpha   90.00
_cell.angle_beta   90.00
_cell.angle_gamma   90.00
#
_symmetry.space_group_name_H-M   'P 1'
#
loop_
_entity.id
_entity.type
_entity.pdbx_description
1 polymer ?
#
loop_
_entity_poly.entity_id
_entity_poly.type
_entity_poly.pdbx_seq_one_letter_code
_entity_poly.pdbx_strand_id
1 'polypeptide(L)'
;MTQTPTAQTQQARAHFTVPAKHPMVTVLGSGDSLLRVIEEAFPAADIHVRGNEVSAVGPAGEVALIQRLFDEMMLVLRTGQPMTEDAVERSIAMLRASENGTAEPGQESPAEVLTQNILSSRGRTIRPKTLNQKRYVDAIDKHTVVFGIGPAGTGKTYLAMAKAVQALQSKQVTRIILTRPAVEAGERLGFLPGTLYEKIDPYLRPLYDALHDMLDPDSIPRLMAAGTIEVAPLAYMRGRTLNDAFIILDEAQNTNPEQMKMFLTRLGFDSKIVITGDITQVDLPGGTKSGLRQVRDILDGVEDVHFSMLTSHDVVRHKLVGRIVDAYEKYDNQNGK
;
A
#
# COMPACT_ATOMS: atom_id res chain seq x y z
N MET A 1 -42.02 -23.51 36.11
CA MET A 1 -41.35 -23.90 34.86
C MET A 1 -41.43 -22.72 33.90
N THR A 2 -40.43 -21.84 33.94
CA THR A 2 -40.30 -20.70 33.03
C THR A 2 -39.43 -21.16 31.86
N GLN A 3 -40.05 -21.39 30.70
CA GLN A 3 -39.33 -21.64 29.46
C GLN A 3 -38.77 -20.30 28.95
N THR A 4 -37.45 -20.18 28.95
CA THR A 4 -36.73 -19.16 28.18
C THR A 4 -36.90 -19.49 26.70
N PRO A 5 -37.38 -18.57 25.85
CA PRO A 5 -37.44 -18.83 24.42
C PRO A 5 -36.01 -18.85 23.87
N THR A 6 -35.57 -20.01 23.40
CA THR A 6 -34.36 -20.15 22.60
C THR A 6 -34.55 -19.34 21.33
N ALA A 7 -33.77 -18.26 21.16
CA ALA A 7 -33.70 -17.54 19.90
C ALA A 7 -33.23 -18.54 18.83
N GLN A 8 -34.15 -18.95 17.95
CA GLN A 8 -33.78 -19.72 16.77
C GLN A 8 -32.96 -18.79 15.88
N THR A 9 -31.65 -19.02 15.83
CA THR A 9 -30.77 -18.36 14.86
C THR A 9 -31.30 -18.68 13.47
N GLN A 10 -31.87 -17.67 12.80
CA GLN A 10 -32.50 -17.84 11.50
C GLN A 10 -31.43 -18.26 10.50
N GLN A 11 -31.46 -19.52 10.07
CA GLN A 11 -30.55 -20.04 9.06
C GLN A 11 -30.96 -19.49 7.69
N ALA A 12 -30.01 -18.89 6.98
CA ALA A 12 -30.17 -18.43 5.61
C ALA A 12 -29.47 -19.40 4.65
N ARG A 13 -29.85 -19.33 3.38
CA ARG A 13 -29.22 -20.07 2.30
C ARG A 13 -28.99 -19.15 1.11
N ALA A 14 -27.78 -19.17 0.58
CA ALA A 14 -27.43 -18.50 -0.68
C ALA A 14 -26.99 -19.53 -1.71
N HIS A 15 -27.31 -19.23 -2.97
CA HIS A 15 -26.87 -19.99 -4.14
C HIS A 15 -26.28 -19.02 -5.14
N PHE A 16 -25.11 -19.35 -5.68
CA PHE A 16 -24.51 -18.58 -6.75
C PHE A 16 -23.91 -19.52 -7.80
N THR A 17 -24.10 -19.12 -9.06
CA THR A 17 -23.66 -19.90 -10.21
C THR A 17 -22.48 -19.19 -10.86
N VAL A 18 -21.33 -19.85 -10.88
CA VAL A 18 -20.14 -19.36 -11.59
C VAL A 18 -20.40 -19.46 -13.10
N PRO A 19 -20.28 -18.36 -13.86
CA PRO A 19 -20.41 -18.38 -15.31
C PRO A 19 -19.37 -19.30 -15.95
N ALA A 20 -19.76 -20.10 -16.93
CA ALA A 20 -18.90 -21.10 -17.58
C ALA A 20 -17.60 -20.54 -18.18
N LYS A 21 -17.54 -19.23 -18.48
CA LYS A 21 -16.33 -18.53 -18.94
C LYS A 21 -15.23 -18.43 -17.89
N HIS A 22 -15.54 -18.64 -16.61
CA HIS A 22 -14.57 -18.64 -15.52
C HIS A 22 -14.37 -20.08 -15.03
N PRO A 23 -13.19 -20.68 -15.25
CA PRO A 23 -12.90 -22.02 -14.74
C PRO A 23 -13.00 -22.04 -13.21
N MET A 24 -13.63 -23.06 -12.63
CA MET A 24 -13.82 -23.16 -11.18
C MET A 24 -12.51 -23.07 -10.39
N VAL A 25 -11.41 -23.60 -10.93
CA VAL A 25 -10.07 -23.48 -10.31
C VAL A 25 -9.63 -22.02 -10.10
N THR A 26 -10.11 -21.07 -10.91
CA THR A 26 -9.80 -19.64 -10.75
C THR A 26 -10.62 -18.98 -9.65
N VAL A 27 -11.78 -19.56 -9.30
CA VAL A 27 -12.69 -19.07 -8.25
C VAL A 27 -12.35 -19.72 -6.91
N LEU A 28 -12.07 -21.02 -6.91
CA LEU A 28 -11.81 -21.82 -5.69
C LEU A 28 -10.32 -21.90 -5.32
N GLY A 29 -9.43 -21.59 -6.27
CA GLY A 29 -7.99 -21.77 -6.11
C GLY A 29 -7.50 -23.18 -6.43
N SER A 30 -6.20 -23.30 -6.67
CA SER A 30 -5.54 -24.59 -6.86
C SER A 30 -5.65 -25.43 -5.58
N GLY A 31 -6.22 -26.64 -5.69
CA GLY A 31 -6.46 -27.50 -4.52
C GLY A 31 -7.45 -26.89 -3.52
N ASP A 32 -8.38 -26.06 -4.01
CA ASP A 32 -9.42 -25.37 -3.24
C ASP A 32 -8.87 -24.38 -2.21
N SER A 33 -7.67 -23.82 -2.45
CA SER A 33 -6.99 -22.96 -1.49
C SER A 33 -7.76 -21.69 -1.15
N LEU A 34 -8.46 -21.07 -2.10
CA LEU A 34 -9.29 -19.90 -1.84
C LEU A 34 -10.56 -20.29 -1.08
N LEU A 35 -11.17 -21.42 -1.43
CA LEU A 35 -12.35 -21.92 -0.72
C LEU A 35 -12.04 -22.16 0.76
N ARG A 36 -10.90 -22.80 1.08
CA ARG A 36 -10.48 -23.03 2.47
C ARG A 36 -10.32 -21.73 3.26
N VAL A 37 -9.76 -20.69 2.65
CA VAL A 37 -9.67 -19.36 3.27
C VAL A 37 -11.06 -18.80 3.61
N ILE A 38 -12.05 -18.99 2.73
CA ILE A 38 -13.43 -18.56 2.97
C ILE A 38 -14.05 -19.39 4.10
N GLU A 39 -13.91 -20.72 4.08
CA GLU A 39 -14.43 -21.62 5.12
C GLU A 39 -13.82 -21.31 6.50
N GLU A 40 -12.50 -21.09 6.58
CA GLU A 40 -11.81 -20.70 7.81
C GLU A 40 -12.31 -19.35 8.35
N ALA A 41 -12.67 -18.42 7.46
CA ALA A 41 -13.20 -17.12 7.85
C ALA A 41 -14.66 -17.17 8.33
N PHE A 42 -15.46 -18.14 7.87
CA PHE A 42 -16.89 -18.28 8.18
C PHE A 42 -17.19 -19.66 8.79
N PRO A 43 -16.69 -19.97 10.00
CA PRO A 43 -16.79 -21.31 10.58
C PRO A 43 -18.22 -21.71 10.99
N ALA A 44 -19.17 -20.78 11.02
CA ALA A 44 -20.58 -21.07 11.31
C ALA A 44 -21.43 -21.26 10.04
N ALA A 45 -20.83 -21.14 8.85
CA ALA A 45 -21.50 -21.37 7.57
C ALA A 45 -20.92 -22.61 6.86
N ASP A 46 -21.79 -23.49 6.41
CA ASP A 46 -21.44 -24.62 5.56
C ASP A 46 -21.43 -24.19 4.09
N ILE A 47 -20.28 -24.31 3.42
CA ILE A 47 -20.11 -23.99 2.00
C ILE A 47 -19.97 -25.29 1.21
N HIS A 48 -20.73 -25.42 0.13
CA HIS A 48 -20.70 -26.60 -0.72
C HIS A 48 -20.58 -26.22 -2.19
N VAL A 49 -19.70 -26.90 -2.92
CA VAL A 49 -19.46 -26.68 -4.35
C VAL A 49 -19.89 -27.93 -5.13
N ARG A 50 -20.73 -27.75 -6.15
CA ARG A 50 -21.12 -28.81 -7.07
C ARG A 50 -21.14 -28.29 -8.51
N GLY A 51 -20.20 -28.78 -9.33
CA GLY A 51 -20.05 -28.29 -10.70
C GLY A 51 -19.66 -26.82 -10.70
N ASN A 52 -20.48 -25.97 -11.31
CA ASN A 52 -20.32 -24.52 -11.29
C ASN A 52 -21.24 -23.80 -10.29
N GLU A 53 -21.95 -24.55 -9.45
CA GLU A 53 -22.78 -24.00 -8.39
C GLU A 53 -22.05 -24.06 -7.07
N VAL A 54 -22.20 -23.00 -6.29
CA VAL A 54 -21.76 -22.96 -4.91
C VAL A 54 -22.94 -22.51 -4.05
N SER A 55 -23.08 -23.13 -2.89
CA SER A 55 -24.14 -22.82 -1.94
C SER A 55 -23.54 -22.61 -0.55
N ALA A 56 -24.08 -21.65 0.19
CA ALA A 56 -23.73 -21.40 1.58
C ALA A 56 -24.98 -21.51 2.46
N VAL A 57 -24.88 -22.18 3.61
CA VAL A 57 -25.96 -22.31 4.61
C VAL A 57 -25.41 -21.94 5.98
N GLY A 58 -26.05 -21.04 6.71
CA GLY A 58 -25.53 -20.58 8.00
C GLY A 58 -26.30 -19.37 8.55
N PRO A 59 -25.73 -18.64 9.53
CA PRO A 59 -26.29 -17.39 10.04
C PRO A 59 -26.52 -16.37 8.91
N ALA A 60 -27.65 -15.67 8.94
CA ALA A 60 -28.04 -14.75 7.88
C ALA A 60 -26.97 -13.70 7.51
N GLY A 61 -26.28 -13.13 8.51
CA GLY A 61 -25.20 -12.17 8.28
C GLY A 61 -23.98 -12.79 7.57
N GLU A 62 -23.55 -13.98 7.99
CA GLU A 62 -22.41 -14.66 7.36
C GLU A 62 -22.73 -15.07 5.92
N VAL A 63 -23.93 -15.61 5.67
CA VAL A 63 -24.37 -15.99 4.33
C VAL A 63 -24.44 -14.78 3.40
N ALA A 64 -24.90 -13.62 3.90
CA ALA A 64 -24.91 -12.37 3.14
C ALA A 64 -23.49 -11.89 2.80
N LEU A 65 -22.56 -11.94 3.76
CA LEU A 65 -21.15 -11.60 3.52
C LEU A 65 -20.49 -12.53 2.51
N ILE A 66 -20.73 -13.85 2.61
CA ILE A 66 -20.22 -14.84 1.65
C ILE A 66 -20.74 -14.52 0.25
N GLN A 67 -22.04 -14.26 0.11
CA GLN A 67 -22.62 -13.91 -1.19
C GLN A 67 -21.95 -12.67 -1.79
N ARG A 68 -21.82 -11.59 -1.01
CA ARG A 68 -21.14 -10.36 -1.46
C ARG A 68 -19.68 -10.61 -1.82
N LEU A 69 -18.96 -11.44 -1.06
CA LEU A 69 -17.59 -11.81 -1.36
C LEU A 69 -17.47 -12.47 -2.74
N PHE A 70 -18.32 -13.44 -3.05
CA PHE A 70 -18.29 -14.08 -4.36
C PHE A 70 -18.65 -13.10 -5.49
N ASP A 71 -19.61 -12.20 -5.28
CA ASP A 71 -19.93 -11.15 -6.26
C ASP A 71 -18.72 -10.23 -6.55
N GLU A 72 -17.98 -9.82 -5.51
CA GLU A 72 -16.75 -9.03 -5.63
C GLU A 72 -15.62 -9.82 -6.32
N MET A 73 -15.42 -11.09 -5.96
CA MET A 73 -14.46 -11.97 -6.63
C MET A 73 -14.76 -12.09 -8.13
N MET A 74 -16.04 -12.20 -8.50
CA MET A 74 -16.46 -12.26 -9.90
C MET A 74 -16.22 -10.94 -10.64
N LEU A 75 -16.30 -9.78 -9.98
CA LEU A 75 -15.89 -8.50 -10.55
C LEU A 75 -14.38 -8.47 -10.83
N VAL A 76 -13.55 -8.91 -9.88
CA VAL A 76 -12.09 -8.96 -10.06
C VAL A 76 -11.71 -9.93 -11.18
N LEU A 77 -12.21 -11.17 -11.16
CA LEU A 77 -11.89 -12.20 -12.15
C LEU A 77 -12.31 -11.81 -13.58
N ARG A 78 -13.37 -10.99 -13.74
CA ARG A 78 -13.78 -10.46 -15.05
C ARG A 78 -12.72 -9.57 -15.71
N THR A 79 -11.83 -8.96 -14.93
CA THR A 79 -10.71 -8.16 -15.46
C THR A 79 -9.53 -9.02 -15.94
N GLY A 80 -9.62 -10.35 -15.82
CA GLY A 80 -8.53 -11.28 -16.13
C GLY A 80 -7.47 -11.38 -15.03
N GLN A 81 -7.66 -10.68 -13.91
CA GLN A 81 -6.76 -10.72 -12.78
C GLN A 81 -6.97 -11.98 -11.94
N PRO A 82 -5.89 -12.67 -11.52
CA PRO A 82 -6.02 -13.82 -10.63
C PRO A 82 -6.43 -13.38 -9.23
N MET A 83 -7.26 -14.20 -8.59
CA MET A 83 -7.52 -14.13 -7.16
C MET A 83 -6.44 -14.90 -6.39
N THR A 84 -6.02 -14.35 -5.26
CA THR A 84 -5.06 -14.98 -4.33
C THR A 84 -5.69 -15.10 -2.95
N GLU A 85 -5.19 -16.00 -2.11
CA GLU A 85 -5.65 -16.17 -0.71
C GLU A 85 -5.66 -14.84 0.04
N ASP A 86 -4.55 -14.10 -0.09
CA ASP A 86 -4.33 -12.78 0.48
C ASP A 86 -5.35 -11.73 -0.03
N ALA A 87 -5.80 -11.82 -1.29
CA ALA A 87 -6.84 -10.95 -1.81
C ALA A 87 -8.23 -11.31 -1.27
N VAL A 88 -8.51 -12.60 -1.07
CA VAL A 88 -9.76 -13.08 -0.45
C VAL A 88 -9.85 -12.64 1.01
N GLU A 89 -8.80 -12.88 1.80
CA GLU A 89 -8.73 -12.46 3.21
C GLU A 89 -9.01 -10.95 3.37
N ARG A 90 -8.40 -10.13 2.53
CA ARG A 90 -8.62 -8.68 2.56
C ARG A 90 -10.02 -8.27 2.12
N SER A 91 -10.57 -8.93 1.10
CA SER A 91 -11.94 -8.68 0.65
C SER A 91 -12.93 -8.96 1.78
N ILE A 92 -12.74 -10.05 2.52
CA ILE A 92 -13.54 -10.38 3.71
C ILE A 92 -13.40 -9.29 4.78
N ALA A 93 -12.17 -8.86 5.09
CA ALA A 93 -11.93 -7.81 6.07
C ALA A 93 -12.60 -6.48 5.70
N MET A 94 -12.53 -6.08 4.42
CA MET A 94 -13.20 -4.88 3.90
C MET A 94 -14.72 -4.99 4.01
N LEU A 95 -15.31 -6.12 3.61
CA LEU A 95 -16.76 -6.33 3.67
C LEU A 95 -17.29 -6.30 5.13
N ARG A 96 -16.54 -6.88 6.08
CA ARG A 96 -16.88 -6.82 7.50
C ARG A 96 -16.82 -5.40 8.07
N ALA A 97 -15.82 -4.60 7.66
CA ALA A 97 -15.75 -3.20 8.05
C ALA A 97 -16.94 -2.38 7.50
N SER A 98 -17.40 -2.71 6.28
CA SER A 98 -18.59 -2.12 5.67
C SER A 98 -19.87 -2.41 6.47
N GLU A 99 -20.10 -3.65 6.88
CA GLU A 99 -21.30 -4.03 7.64
C GLU A 99 -21.34 -3.48 9.06
N ASN A 100 -20.18 -3.39 9.72
CA ASN A 100 -20.12 -2.91 11.10
C ASN A 100 -20.32 -1.39 11.24
N GLY A 101 -20.59 -0.67 10.14
CA GLY A 101 -20.78 0.78 10.14
C GLY A 101 -19.52 1.56 10.52
N THR A 102 -18.36 0.90 10.59
CA THR A 102 -17.04 1.55 10.74
C THR A 102 -16.52 2.09 9.41
N ALA A 103 -17.29 1.88 8.36
CA ALA A 103 -17.12 2.37 7.02
C ALA A 103 -17.63 3.79 6.82
N GLU A 104 -16.84 4.63 6.17
CA GLU A 104 -17.31 5.95 5.74
C GLU A 104 -18.33 5.83 4.59
N PRO A 105 -19.33 6.72 4.51
CA PRO A 105 -20.29 6.77 3.40
C PRO A 105 -19.58 6.88 2.05
N GLY A 106 -19.94 6.03 1.07
CA GLY A 106 -19.27 5.97 -0.24
C GLY A 106 -18.03 5.07 -0.28
N GLN A 107 -17.93 4.10 0.65
CA GLN A 107 -16.81 3.18 0.74
C GLN A 107 -16.63 2.34 -0.54
N GLU A 108 -15.38 2.25 -0.99
CA GLU A 108 -15.00 1.56 -2.21
C GLU A 108 -15.07 0.05 -2.03
N SER A 109 -15.52 -0.66 -3.06
CA SER A 109 -15.67 -2.11 -3.02
C SER A 109 -14.32 -2.82 -3.09
N PRO A 110 -14.19 -4.06 -2.58
CA PRO A 110 -13.00 -4.87 -2.78
C PRO A 110 -12.57 -4.96 -4.25
N ALA A 111 -13.51 -5.10 -5.18
CA ALA A 111 -13.19 -5.09 -6.60
C ALA A 111 -12.63 -3.74 -7.06
N GLU A 112 -13.17 -2.60 -6.62
CA GLU A 112 -12.64 -1.27 -6.98
C GLU A 112 -11.20 -1.08 -6.51
N VAL A 113 -10.85 -1.61 -5.33
CA VAL A 113 -9.47 -1.61 -4.82
C VAL A 113 -8.58 -2.54 -5.64
N LEU A 114 -8.98 -3.81 -5.76
CA LEU A 114 -8.12 -4.84 -6.34
C LEU A 114 -7.97 -4.69 -7.87
N THR A 115 -8.90 -4.04 -8.55
CA THR A 115 -8.81 -3.84 -10.01
C THR A 115 -8.01 -2.59 -10.41
N GLN A 116 -7.64 -1.72 -9.47
CA GLN A 116 -6.88 -0.51 -9.74
C GLN A 116 -5.39 -0.81 -10.02
N ASN A 117 -5.09 -1.21 -11.25
CA ASN A 117 -3.72 -1.46 -11.67
C ASN A 117 -2.95 -0.15 -11.87
N ILE A 118 -1.77 -0.06 -11.25
CA ILE A 118 -0.86 1.09 -11.44
C ILE A 118 0.16 0.75 -12.53
N LEU A 119 0.87 -0.35 -12.36
CA LEU A 119 1.87 -0.83 -13.31
C LEU A 119 1.78 -2.34 -13.47
N SER A 120 1.99 -2.79 -14.69
CA SER A 120 2.22 -4.19 -14.99
C SER A 120 3.56 -4.32 -15.70
N SER A 121 4.51 -4.96 -15.04
CA SER A 121 5.86 -5.20 -15.58
C SER A 121 6.24 -6.64 -15.31
N ARG A 122 6.71 -7.36 -16.35
CA ARG A 122 7.23 -8.74 -16.24
C ARG A 122 6.30 -9.73 -15.54
N GLY A 123 4.99 -9.62 -15.80
CA GLY A 123 3.96 -10.46 -15.18
C GLY A 123 3.65 -10.13 -13.72
N ARG A 124 4.34 -9.14 -13.11
CA ARG A 124 3.99 -8.58 -11.80
C ARG A 124 3.13 -7.34 -12.00
N THR A 125 2.05 -7.26 -11.23
CA THR A 125 1.16 -6.09 -11.24
C THR A 125 1.22 -5.40 -9.88
N ILE A 126 1.56 -4.12 -9.90
CA ILE A 126 1.60 -3.25 -8.74
C ILE A 126 0.26 -2.52 -8.65
N ARG A 127 -0.40 -2.66 -7.51
CA ARG A 127 -1.74 -2.13 -7.22
C ARG A 127 -1.91 -1.92 -5.72
N PRO A 128 -2.81 -1.03 -5.29
CA PRO A 128 -3.24 -1.01 -3.90
C PRO A 128 -3.92 -2.34 -3.54
N LYS A 129 -3.78 -2.71 -2.28
CA LYS A 129 -4.32 -3.94 -1.71
C LYS A 129 -5.24 -3.69 -0.53
N THR A 130 -5.24 -2.47 -0.01
CA THR A 130 -6.12 -2.01 1.06
C THR A 130 -6.83 -0.73 0.65
N LEU A 131 -7.91 -0.40 1.35
CA LEU A 131 -8.69 0.81 1.10
C LEU A 131 -7.84 2.08 1.25
N ASN A 132 -7.04 2.21 2.31
CA ASN A 132 -6.21 3.42 2.49
C ASN A 132 -5.09 3.50 1.45
N GLN A 133 -4.56 2.36 0.97
CA GLN A 133 -3.63 2.36 -0.16
C GLN A 133 -4.29 2.87 -1.44
N LYS A 134 -5.54 2.48 -1.73
CA LYS A 134 -6.29 3.03 -2.87
C LYS A 134 -6.51 4.53 -2.71
N ARG A 135 -7.03 4.97 -1.57
CA ARG A 135 -7.24 6.40 -1.27
C ARG A 135 -5.95 7.20 -1.42
N TYR A 136 -4.82 6.66 -0.98
CA TYR A 136 -3.50 7.27 -1.16
C TYR A 136 -3.11 7.39 -2.64
N VAL A 137 -3.30 6.33 -3.43
CA VAL A 137 -3.02 6.34 -4.87
C VAL A 137 -3.92 7.33 -5.61
N ASP A 138 -5.20 7.39 -5.26
CA ASP A 138 -6.15 8.37 -5.82
C ASP A 138 -5.80 9.80 -5.43
N ALA A 139 -5.33 10.00 -4.19
CA ALA A 139 -4.85 11.30 -3.75
C ALA A 139 -3.64 11.75 -4.58
N ILE A 140 -2.72 10.84 -4.90
CA ILE A 140 -1.59 11.11 -5.80
C ILE A 140 -2.10 11.55 -7.17
N ASP A 141 -3.19 11.02 -7.69
CA ASP A 141 -3.73 11.49 -8.97
C ASP A 141 -4.34 12.89 -8.88
N LYS A 142 -5.08 13.15 -7.80
CA LYS A 142 -5.89 14.37 -7.64
C LYS A 142 -5.14 15.61 -7.16
N HIS A 143 -4.01 15.45 -6.48
CA HIS A 143 -3.32 16.57 -5.81
C HIS A 143 -1.88 16.73 -6.25
N THR A 144 -1.39 17.97 -6.34
CA THR A 144 0.00 18.28 -6.69
C THR A 144 0.99 17.86 -5.61
N VAL A 145 0.62 17.98 -4.34
CA VAL A 145 1.48 17.56 -3.22
C VAL A 145 0.74 16.55 -2.34
N VAL A 146 1.33 15.37 -2.14
CA VAL A 146 0.74 14.31 -1.30
C VAL A 146 1.73 13.84 -0.24
N PHE A 147 1.29 13.81 1.00
CA PHE A 147 2.01 13.21 2.12
C PHE A 147 1.46 11.81 2.41
N GLY A 148 2.25 10.77 2.15
CA GLY A 148 1.95 9.40 2.56
C GLY A 148 2.61 9.08 3.90
N ILE A 149 1.84 9.11 4.99
CA ILE A 149 2.37 8.94 6.35
C ILE A 149 1.86 7.62 6.93
N GLY A 150 2.77 6.76 7.36
CA GLY A 150 2.38 5.54 8.07
C GLY A 150 3.51 4.55 8.30
N PRO A 151 3.22 3.42 8.96
CA PRO A 151 4.23 2.42 9.34
C PRO A 151 5.04 1.84 8.17
N ALA A 152 6.18 1.25 8.47
CA ALA A 152 6.98 0.50 7.49
C ALA A 152 6.21 -0.72 6.94
N GLY A 153 6.22 -0.90 5.62
CA GLY A 153 5.53 -2.00 4.94
C GLY A 153 4.08 -1.71 4.52
N THR A 154 3.58 -0.49 4.75
CA THR A 154 2.27 -0.02 4.25
C THR A 154 2.24 0.28 2.75
N GLY A 155 3.37 0.20 2.06
CA GLY A 155 3.49 0.44 0.63
C GLY A 155 3.59 1.91 0.21
N LYS A 156 3.68 2.86 1.15
CA LYS A 156 3.73 4.32 0.88
C LYS A 156 4.73 4.72 -0.21
N THR A 157 6.00 4.35 -0.07
CA THR A 157 7.06 4.69 -1.03
C THR A 157 6.94 3.88 -2.31
N TYR A 158 6.62 2.59 -2.18
CA TYR A 158 6.50 1.66 -3.31
C TYR A 158 5.37 2.05 -4.28
N LEU A 159 4.19 2.39 -3.76
CA LEU A 159 3.04 2.83 -4.56
C LEU A 159 3.28 4.21 -5.17
N ALA A 160 3.95 5.14 -4.46
CA ALA A 160 4.34 6.43 -5.02
C ALA A 160 5.29 6.27 -6.21
N MET A 161 6.31 5.41 -6.07
CA MET A 161 7.25 5.12 -7.14
C MET A 161 6.56 4.45 -8.34
N ALA A 162 5.59 3.57 -8.10
CA ALA A 162 4.79 2.99 -9.16
C ALA A 162 3.99 4.07 -9.93
N LYS A 163 3.42 5.05 -9.22
CA LYS A 163 2.75 6.20 -9.86
C LYS A 163 3.72 7.11 -10.61
N ALA A 164 4.92 7.33 -10.09
CA ALA A 164 5.96 8.09 -10.78
C ALA A 164 6.37 7.42 -12.11
N VAL A 165 6.61 6.11 -12.08
CA VAL A 165 6.96 5.34 -13.28
C VAL A 165 5.80 5.30 -14.28
N GLN A 166 4.55 5.16 -13.80
CA GLN A 166 3.36 5.26 -14.66
C GLN A 166 3.26 6.63 -15.34
N ALA A 167 3.48 7.73 -14.59
CA ALA A 167 3.44 9.09 -15.11
C ALA A 167 4.56 9.33 -16.15
N LEU A 168 5.75 8.77 -15.94
CA LEU A 168 6.86 8.82 -16.90
C LEU A 168 6.54 8.04 -18.18
N GLN A 169 6.04 6.81 -18.07
CA GLN A 169 5.70 5.96 -19.24
C GLN A 169 4.55 6.54 -20.07
N SER A 170 3.58 7.19 -19.41
CA SER A 170 2.47 7.88 -20.06
C SER A 170 2.83 9.31 -20.53
N LYS A 171 4.10 9.73 -20.36
CA LYS A 171 4.62 11.05 -20.74
C LYS A 171 3.91 12.24 -20.07
N GLN A 172 3.31 12.02 -18.91
CA GLN A 172 2.76 13.10 -18.08
C GLN A 172 3.87 13.92 -17.42
N VAL A 173 5.00 13.27 -17.12
CA VAL A 173 6.23 13.92 -16.68
C VAL A 173 7.39 13.48 -17.56
N THR A 174 8.45 14.29 -17.59
CA THR A 174 9.65 14.00 -18.37
C THR A 174 10.75 13.33 -17.54
N ARG A 175 10.67 13.45 -16.21
CA ARG A 175 11.67 12.90 -15.29
C ARG A 175 11.09 12.48 -13.95
N ILE A 176 11.77 11.56 -13.29
CA ILE A 176 11.51 11.12 -11.91
C ILE A 176 12.70 11.52 -11.05
N ILE A 177 12.46 12.14 -9.90
CA ILE A 177 13.50 12.48 -8.93
C ILE A 177 13.15 11.79 -7.61
N LEU A 178 13.98 10.83 -7.19
CA LEU A 178 13.87 10.13 -5.93
C LEU A 178 14.92 10.67 -4.98
N THR A 179 14.49 11.14 -3.81
CA THR A 179 15.39 11.71 -2.83
C THR A 179 15.11 11.26 -1.42
N ARG A 180 16.15 11.21 -0.60
CA ARG A 180 16.11 10.78 0.80
C ARG A 180 17.04 11.69 1.62
N PRO A 181 16.67 12.09 2.85
CA PRO A 181 17.60 12.81 3.71
C PRO A 181 18.72 11.87 4.15
N ALA A 182 19.96 12.38 4.13
CA ALA A 182 21.07 11.66 4.72
C ALA A 182 20.99 11.83 6.24
N VAL A 183 20.66 10.76 6.96
CA VAL A 183 20.65 10.73 8.42
C VAL A 183 21.54 9.60 8.91
N GLU A 184 22.40 9.93 9.85
CA GLU A 184 23.31 9.00 10.53
C GLU A 184 22.51 8.13 11.51
N ALA A 185 21.70 7.21 10.99
CA ALA A 185 21.00 6.23 11.82
C ALA A 185 21.99 5.15 12.26
N GLY A 186 22.53 5.29 13.48
CA GLY A 186 23.28 4.23 14.17
C GLY A 186 24.78 4.10 13.81
N GLU A 187 25.19 4.43 12.58
CA GLU A 187 26.59 4.48 12.16
C GLU A 187 26.95 5.91 11.72
N ARG A 188 28.04 6.49 12.25
CA ARG A 188 28.47 7.83 11.80
C ARG A 188 28.93 7.71 10.34
N LEU A 189 28.38 8.54 9.46
CA LEU A 189 28.73 8.59 8.03
C LEU A 189 30.24 8.79 7.82
N GLY A 190 30.93 9.33 8.84
CA GLY A 190 32.37 9.49 8.91
C GLY A 190 33.21 8.20 8.87
N PHE A 191 32.68 7.01 9.19
CA PHE A 191 33.48 5.77 9.30
C PHE A 191 33.54 4.90 8.05
N LEU A 192 32.65 5.09 7.07
CA LEU A 192 32.74 4.35 5.82
C LEU A 192 33.92 4.87 4.97
N PRO A 193 34.85 4.03 4.50
CA PRO A 193 35.90 4.48 3.58
C PRO A 193 35.28 4.83 2.21
N GLY A 194 35.83 5.82 1.52
CA GLY A 194 35.39 6.20 0.16
C GLY A 194 34.93 7.65 0.00
N THR A 195 34.43 7.95 -1.19
CA THR A 195 33.85 9.25 -1.58
C THR A 195 32.54 9.52 -0.82
N LEU A 196 32.11 10.78 -0.73
CA LEU A 196 30.84 11.14 -0.11
C LEU A 196 29.64 10.38 -0.74
N TYR A 197 29.72 10.08 -2.04
CA TYR A 197 28.68 9.33 -2.73
C TYR A 197 28.64 7.86 -2.27
N GLU A 198 29.79 7.19 -2.18
CA GLU A 198 29.89 5.80 -1.69
C GLU A 198 29.38 5.64 -0.26
N LYS A 199 29.48 6.69 0.55
CA LYS A 199 28.94 6.72 1.91
C LYS A 199 27.42 6.83 1.97
N ILE A 200 26.81 7.47 0.98
CA ILE A 200 25.36 7.73 0.93
C ILE A 200 24.62 6.63 0.15
N ASP A 201 25.29 5.95 -0.78
CA ASP A 201 24.74 4.89 -1.62
C ASP A 201 23.94 3.82 -0.85
N PRO A 202 24.40 3.30 0.32
CA PRO A 202 23.64 2.30 1.08
C PRO A 202 22.23 2.77 1.48
N TYR A 203 22.05 4.07 1.76
CA TYR A 203 20.76 4.64 2.14
C TYR A 203 19.81 4.82 0.95
N LEU A 204 20.36 4.94 -0.26
CA LEU A 204 19.60 5.08 -1.50
C LEU A 204 19.29 3.72 -2.15
N ARG A 205 20.01 2.65 -1.78
CA ARG A 205 19.82 1.29 -2.33
C ARG A 205 18.37 0.79 -2.35
N PRO A 206 17.55 0.97 -1.30
CA PRO A 206 16.15 0.54 -1.35
C PRO A 206 15.33 1.18 -2.48
N LEU A 207 15.67 2.41 -2.90
CA LEU A 207 15.03 3.08 -4.03
C LEU A 207 15.46 2.45 -5.36
N TYR A 208 16.73 2.05 -5.49
CA TYR A 208 17.21 1.31 -6.66
C TYR A 208 16.53 -0.06 -6.78
N ASP A 209 16.44 -0.80 -5.67
CA ASP A 209 15.80 -2.12 -5.63
C ASP A 209 14.32 -2.03 -6.06
N ALA A 210 13.60 -1.01 -5.59
CA ALA A 210 12.22 -0.78 -5.97
C ALA A 210 12.05 -0.43 -7.47
N LEU A 211 13.01 0.28 -8.08
CA LEU A 211 12.98 0.54 -9.53
C LEU A 211 13.14 -0.75 -10.34
N HIS A 212 13.96 -1.70 -9.88
CA HIS A 212 14.15 -3.00 -10.54
C HIS A 212 12.88 -3.86 -10.57
N ASP A 213 11.95 -3.64 -9.64
CA ASP A 213 10.63 -4.29 -9.67
C ASP A 213 9.68 -3.66 -10.71
N MET A 214 9.92 -2.41 -11.10
CA MET A 214 9.00 -1.59 -11.91
C MET A 214 9.43 -1.46 -13.37
N LEU A 215 10.73 -1.47 -13.62
CA LEU A 215 11.35 -1.22 -14.92
C LEU A 215 12.23 -2.39 -15.35
N ASP A 216 12.48 -2.48 -16.66
CA ASP A 216 13.47 -3.42 -17.16
C ASP A 216 14.88 -3.03 -16.65
N PRO A 217 15.65 -3.93 -16.01
CA PRO A 217 16.99 -3.66 -15.50
C PRO A 217 17.94 -3.08 -16.55
N ASP A 218 17.82 -3.49 -17.82
CA ASP A 218 18.65 -2.96 -18.90
C ASP A 218 18.31 -1.50 -19.23
N SER A 219 17.08 -1.06 -18.93
CA SER A 219 16.64 0.32 -19.16
C SER A 219 17.07 1.28 -18.06
N ILE A 220 17.22 0.79 -16.82
CA ILE A 220 17.50 1.63 -15.65
C ILE A 220 18.83 2.40 -15.81
N PRO A 221 19.98 1.77 -16.13
CA PRO A 221 21.23 2.50 -16.33
C PRO A 221 21.12 3.59 -17.40
N ARG A 222 20.39 3.32 -18.49
CA ARG A 222 20.17 4.30 -19.57
C ARG A 222 19.35 5.50 -19.10
N LEU A 223 18.27 5.25 -18.36
CA LEU A 223 17.40 6.31 -17.82
C LEU A 223 18.12 7.15 -16.76
N MET A 224 18.94 6.52 -15.94
CA MET A 224 19.80 7.20 -14.95
C MET A 224 20.86 8.07 -15.63
N ALA A 225 21.58 7.52 -16.62
CA ALA A 225 22.61 8.25 -17.35
C ALA A 225 22.04 9.45 -18.14
N ALA A 226 20.82 9.34 -18.64
CA ALA A 226 20.12 10.43 -19.31
C ALA A 226 19.53 11.49 -18.36
N GLY A 227 19.57 11.25 -17.03
CA GLY A 227 18.92 12.11 -16.04
C GLY A 227 17.39 12.05 -16.06
N THR A 228 16.81 11.08 -16.78
CA THR A 228 15.36 10.83 -16.79
C THR A 228 14.89 10.27 -15.45
N ILE A 229 15.72 9.45 -14.80
CA ILE A 229 15.54 9.06 -13.41
C ILE A 229 16.77 9.56 -12.64
N GLU A 230 16.53 10.26 -11.54
CA GLU A 230 17.58 10.75 -10.66
C GLU A 230 17.34 10.19 -9.25
N VAL A 231 18.35 9.55 -8.67
CA VAL A 231 18.33 9.11 -7.27
C VAL A 231 19.44 9.85 -6.54
N ALA A 232 19.09 10.78 -5.66
CA ALA A 232 20.04 11.71 -5.07
C ALA A 232 19.67 12.12 -3.63
N PRO A 233 20.64 12.47 -2.77
CA PRO A 233 20.33 12.93 -1.41
C PRO A 233 19.63 14.29 -1.42
N LEU A 234 18.85 14.56 -0.37
CA LEU A 234 18.01 15.78 -0.26
C LEU A 234 18.78 17.09 -0.46
N ALA A 235 20.06 17.13 -0.06
CA ALA A 235 20.91 18.31 -0.21
C ALA A 235 21.04 18.78 -1.68
N TYR A 236 20.93 17.87 -2.65
CA TYR A 236 21.06 18.16 -4.07
C TYR A 236 19.83 18.87 -4.64
N MET A 237 18.74 18.97 -3.86
CA MET A 237 17.55 19.71 -4.25
C MET A 237 17.70 21.22 -4.05
N ARG A 238 18.69 21.66 -3.28
CA ARG A 238 18.89 23.08 -2.94
C ARG A 238 19.13 23.93 -4.20
N GLY A 239 18.40 25.03 -4.31
CA GLY A 239 18.55 25.99 -5.41
C GLY A 239 17.97 25.53 -6.75
N ARG A 240 17.29 24.37 -6.80
CA ARG A 240 16.64 23.87 -8.01
C ARG A 240 15.20 24.34 -8.12
N THR A 241 14.70 24.37 -9.34
CA THR A 241 13.27 24.43 -9.66
C THR A 241 12.95 23.18 -10.46
N LEU A 242 12.02 22.38 -9.97
CA LEU A 242 11.76 21.04 -10.49
C LEU A 242 10.49 21.09 -11.36
N ASN A 243 10.63 21.48 -12.63
CA ASN A 243 9.55 21.43 -13.62
C ASN A 243 9.46 20.04 -14.27
N ASP A 244 8.27 19.72 -14.81
CA ASP A 244 7.97 18.53 -15.62
C ASP A 244 8.40 17.21 -14.96
N ALA A 245 8.28 17.12 -13.63
CA ALA A 245 8.90 16.08 -12.83
C ALA A 245 7.94 15.44 -11.83
N PHE A 246 8.11 14.14 -11.63
CA PHE A 246 7.55 13.45 -10.47
C PHE A 246 8.64 13.30 -9.41
N ILE A 247 8.46 13.98 -8.27
CA ILE A 247 9.47 14.03 -7.20
C ILE A 247 8.97 13.26 -5.99
N ILE A 248 9.80 12.37 -5.45
CA ILE A 248 9.52 11.61 -4.23
C ILE A 248 10.58 11.91 -3.18
N LEU A 249 10.16 12.40 -2.01
CA LEU A 249 11.00 12.50 -0.82
C LEU A 249 10.64 11.35 0.14
N ASP A 250 11.52 10.37 0.24
CA ASP A 250 11.37 9.23 1.13
C ASP A 250 12.04 9.46 2.50
N GLU A 251 11.56 8.75 3.52
CA GLU A 251 11.93 8.93 4.93
C GLU A 251 11.86 10.39 5.41
N ALA A 252 10.81 11.10 5.03
CA ALA A 252 10.67 12.52 5.33
C ALA A 252 10.61 12.85 6.83
N GLN A 253 10.34 11.86 7.69
CA GLN A 253 10.41 12.06 9.15
C GLN A 253 11.81 12.46 9.62
N ASN A 254 12.82 12.14 8.82
CA ASN A 254 14.23 12.42 9.03
C ASN A 254 14.68 13.76 8.42
N THR A 255 13.72 14.65 8.12
CA THR A 255 13.98 16.05 7.76
C THR A 255 13.69 16.98 8.93
N ASN A 256 14.42 18.09 9.02
CA ASN A 256 14.05 19.20 9.88
C ASN A 256 13.09 20.18 9.15
N PRO A 257 12.45 21.14 9.86
CA PRO A 257 11.51 22.07 9.24
C PRO A 257 12.09 22.93 8.11
N GLU A 258 13.35 23.34 8.23
CA GLU A 258 14.03 24.14 7.20
C GLU A 258 14.25 23.34 5.92
N GLN A 259 14.64 22.06 6.05
CA GLN A 259 14.79 21.14 4.93
C GLN A 259 13.44 20.83 4.26
N MET A 260 12.39 20.60 5.04
CA MET A 260 11.04 20.40 4.51
C MET A 260 10.56 21.62 3.71
N LYS A 261 10.71 22.83 4.27
CA LYS A 261 10.39 24.08 3.58
C LYS A 261 11.25 24.29 2.33
N MET A 262 12.56 24.01 2.42
CA MET A 262 13.49 24.09 1.30
C MET A 262 13.02 23.18 0.15
N PHE A 263 12.65 21.94 0.47
CA PHE A 263 12.20 20.94 -0.50
C PHE A 263 10.86 21.30 -1.15
N LEU A 264 9.84 21.63 -0.36
CA LEU A 264 8.51 21.97 -0.90
C LEU A 264 8.56 23.19 -1.83
N THR A 265 9.43 24.16 -1.54
CA THR A 265 9.63 25.34 -2.41
C THR A 265 10.46 25.06 -3.67
N ARG A 266 10.84 23.80 -3.95
CA ARG A 266 11.46 23.41 -5.23
C ARG A 266 10.42 23.02 -6.29
N LEU A 267 9.14 22.91 -5.93
CA LEU A 267 8.05 22.60 -6.84
C LEU A 267 8.05 23.58 -8.02
N GLY A 268 8.17 23.05 -9.24
CA GLY A 268 8.03 23.78 -10.48
C GLY A 268 6.68 23.52 -11.16
N PHE A 269 6.51 24.05 -12.36
CA PHE A 269 5.33 23.80 -13.20
C PHE A 269 5.26 22.35 -13.67
N ASP A 270 4.04 21.86 -13.88
CA ASP A 270 3.76 20.52 -14.43
C ASP A 270 4.48 19.38 -13.68
N SER A 271 4.60 19.56 -12.36
CA SER A 271 5.29 18.64 -11.47
C SER A 271 4.39 18.17 -10.35
N LYS A 272 4.75 17.02 -9.77
CA LYS A 272 4.04 16.42 -8.65
C LYS A 272 5.04 16.01 -7.57
N ILE A 273 4.70 16.26 -6.31
CA ILE A 273 5.53 15.86 -5.17
C ILE A 273 4.78 14.85 -4.31
N VAL A 274 5.44 13.73 -4.02
CA VAL A 274 4.98 12.79 -3.00
C VAL A 274 6.03 12.71 -1.88
N ILE A 275 5.60 12.95 -0.65
CA ILE A 275 6.46 12.90 0.54
C ILE A 275 6.03 11.68 1.36
N THR A 276 6.94 10.75 1.60
CA THR A 276 6.66 9.52 2.36
C THR A 276 7.46 9.49 3.66
N GLY A 277 6.83 9.03 4.73
CA GLY A 277 7.52 8.90 6.01
C GLY A 277 6.72 8.19 7.10
N ASP A 278 7.39 7.94 8.21
CA ASP A 278 6.80 7.36 9.41
C ASP A 278 7.08 8.27 10.61
N ILE A 279 6.06 8.98 11.10
CA ILE A 279 6.21 9.91 12.23
C ILE A 279 6.63 9.21 13.53
N THR A 280 6.54 7.88 13.64
CA THR A 280 6.96 7.11 14.81
C THR A 280 8.44 6.73 14.80
N GLN A 281 9.12 6.79 13.64
CA GLN A 281 10.51 6.37 13.45
C GLN A 281 11.43 7.57 13.14
N VAL A 282 11.53 8.53 14.06
CA VAL A 282 12.36 9.73 13.86
C VAL A 282 13.79 9.46 14.34
N ASP A 283 14.75 9.49 13.42
CA ASP A 283 16.18 9.24 13.67
C ASP A 283 17.01 10.53 13.84
N LEU A 284 16.35 11.68 14.01
CA LEU A 284 17.03 12.97 14.10
C LEU A 284 17.84 13.12 15.41
N PRO A 285 19.09 13.63 15.34
CA PRO A 285 19.90 13.82 16.54
C PRO A 285 19.36 14.93 17.45
N GLY A 286 19.64 14.79 18.75
CA GLY A 286 19.49 15.87 19.73
C GLY A 286 18.06 16.35 19.98
N GLY A 287 17.04 15.52 19.72
CA GLY A 287 15.64 15.90 19.92
C GLY A 287 15.14 16.96 18.94
N THR A 288 15.82 17.13 17.81
CA THR A 288 15.39 18.03 16.73
C THR A 288 13.97 17.67 16.29
N LYS A 289 13.09 18.67 16.20
CA LYS A 289 11.70 18.44 15.75
C LYS A 289 11.70 17.98 14.29
N SER A 290 10.93 16.93 14.01
CA SER A 290 10.72 16.45 12.65
C SER A 290 9.91 17.46 11.83
N GLY A 291 10.41 17.81 10.65
CA GLY A 291 9.72 18.63 9.66
C GLY A 291 8.41 18.01 9.21
N LEU A 292 8.35 16.68 9.06
CA LEU A 292 7.12 15.96 8.70
C LEU A 292 6.03 16.09 9.77
N ARG A 293 6.37 16.10 11.06
CA ARG A 293 5.37 16.30 12.12
C ARG A 293 4.82 17.72 12.10
N GLN A 294 5.68 18.72 11.91
CA GLN A 294 5.28 20.13 11.96
C GLN A 294 4.53 20.58 10.69
N VAL A 295 4.93 20.07 9.52
CA VAL A 295 4.37 20.51 8.24
C VAL A 295 2.88 20.19 8.10
N ARG A 296 2.40 19.15 8.79
CA ARG A 296 0.98 18.80 8.84
C ARG A 296 0.14 19.94 9.39
N ASP A 297 0.59 20.56 10.47
CA ASP A 297 -0.15 21.66 11.10
C ASP A 297 0.05 22.98 10.33
N ILE A 298 1.20 23.13 9.64
CA ILE A 298 1.51 24.34 8.84
C ILE A 298 0.72 24.38 7.53
N LEU A 299 0.55 23.24 6.87
CA LEU A 299 -0.13 23.14 5.56
C LEU A 299 -1.59 22.70 5.68
N ASP A 300 -2.14 22.70 6.90
CA ASP A 300 -3.56 22.42 7.09
C ASP A 300 -4.40 23.45 6.33
N GLY A 301 -5.38 22.97 5.57
CA GLY A 301 -6.25 23.80 4.73
C GLY A 301 -5.61 24.38 3.45
N VAL A 302 -4.36 24.05 3.12
CA VAL A 302 -3.75 24.48 1.84
C VAL A 302 -4.35 23.65 0.70
N GLU A 303 -4.96 24.33 -0.28
CA GLU A 303 -5.50 23.68 -1.47
C GLU A 303 -4.41 22.90 -2.24
N ASP A 304 -4.81 21.80 -2.86
CA ASP A 304 -3.93 20.95 -3.68
C ASP A 304 -2.78 20.25 -2.90
N VAL A 305 -2.85 20.28 -1.57
CA VAL A 305 -2.03 19.50 -0.63
C VAL A 305 -2.91 18.46 0.06
N HIS A 306 -2.48 17.21 0.09
CA HIS A 306 -3.24 16.13 0.74
C HIS A 306 -2.37 15.29 1.69
N PHE A 307 -2.94 14.91 2.84
CA PHE A 307 -2.31 14.04 3.82
C PHE A 307 -3.04 12.68 3.87
N SER A 308 -2.41 11.64 3.34
CA SER A 308 -2.90 10.26 3.41
C SER A 308 -2.26 9.53 4.59
N MET A 309 -3.10 9.16 5.56
CA MET A 309 -2.68 8.38 6.73
C MET A 309 -2.86 6.88 6.46
N LEU A 310 -1.75 6.15 6.48
CA LEU A 310 -1.69 4.69 6.42
C LEU A 310 -1.43 4.13 7.81
N THR A 311 -2.01 2.97 8.09
CA THR A 311 -2.02 2.36 9.43
C THR A 311 -1.36 0.98 9.41
N SER A 312 -1.25 0.33 10.57
CA SER A 312 -0.78 -1.06 10.65
C SER A 312 -1.67 -2.03 9.85
N HIS A 313 -2.95 -1.74 9.68
CA HIS A 313 -3.87 -2.54 8.85
C HIS A 313 -3.52 -2.48 7.35
N ASP A 314 -2.74 -1.49 6.94
CA ASP A 314 -2.30 -1.32 5.55
C ASP A 314 -0.97 -2.05 5.26
N VAL A 315 -0.37 -2.69 6.26
CA VAL A 315 0.90 -3.40 6.10
C VAL A 315 0.68 -4.68 5.30
N VAL A 316 1.34 -4.75 4.14
CA VAL A 316 1.29 -5.94 3.27
C VAL A 316 2.66 -6.59 3.24
N ARG A 317 2.81 -7.63 4.05
CA ARG A 317 4.02 -8.46 4.11
C ARG A 317 3.66 -9.92 3.89
N HIS A 318 4.67 -10.71 3.56
CA HIS A 318 4.51 -12.15 3.46
C HIS A 318 4.04 -12.73 4.81
N LYS A 319 3.09 -13.69 4.81
CA LYS A 319 2.52 -14.30 6.03
C LYS A 319 3.59 -14.77 7.03
N LEU A 320 4.70 -15.32 6.53
CA LEU A 320 5.84 -15.73 7.37
C LEU A 320 6.47 -14.56 8.14
N VAL A 321 6.61 -13.39 7.52
CA VAL A 321 7.17 -12.21 8.19
C VAL A 321 6.25 -11.76 9.32
N GLY A 322 4.93 -11.77 9.12
CA GLY A 322 3.96 -11.52 10.20
C GLY A 322 4.14 -12.50 11.35
N ARG A 323 4.17 -13.81 11.07
CA ARG A 323 4.41 -14.85 12.09
C ARG A 323 5.74 -14.69 12.84
N ILE A 324 6.79 -14.21 12.17
CA ILE A 324 8.08 -13.92 12.79
C ILE A 324 7.94 -12.72 13.73
N VAL A 325 7.33 -11.62 13.28
CA VAL A 325 7.11 -10.43 14.12
C VAL A 325 6.28 -10.78 15.36
N ASP A 326 5.17 -11.51 15.19
CA ASP A 326 4.33 -11.96 16.31
C ASP A 326 5.10 -12.84 17.31
N ALA A 327 6.04 -13.64 16.83
CA ALA A 327 6.88 -14.48 17.70
C ALA A 327 7.86 -13.64 18.53
N TYR A 328 8.44 -12.59 17.94
CA TYR A 328 9.28 -11.63 18.66
C TYR A 328 8.47 -10.82 19.66
N GLU A 329 7.30 -10.29 19.28
CA GLU A 329 6.44 -9.53 20.19
C GLU A 329 6.01 -10.38 21.40
N LYS A 330 5.67 -11.66 21.19
CA LYS A 330 5.37 -12.59 22.28
C LYS A 330 6.57 -12.82 23.19
N TYR A 331 7.76 -12.96 22.62
CA TYR A 331 9.00 -13.12 23.39
C TYR A 331 9.31 -11.86 24.23
N ASP A 332 9.22 -10.67 23.63
CA ASP A 332 9.52 -9.41 24.30
C ASP A 332 8.50 -9.10 25.41
N ASN A 333 7.21 -9.35 25.16
CA ASN A 333 6.16 -9.20 26.17
C ASN A 333 6.32 -10.19 27.35
N GLN A 334 6.87 -11.39 27.10
CA GLN A 334 7.15 -12.38 28.16
C GLN A 334 8.44 -12.09 28.92
N ASN A 335 9.43 -11.47 28.27
CA ASN A 335 10.76 -11.25 28.84
C ASN A 335 11.05 -9.80 29.24
N GLY A 336 10.05 -8.91 29.14
CA GLY A 336 10.06 -7.58 29.77
C GLY A 336 11.22 -6.69 29.35
N LYS A 337 11.26 -6.30 28.07
CA LYS A 337 12.04 -5.13 27.63
C LYS A 337 11.13 -3.99 27.19
#